data_AF-A0A0F8YHF5-F1
#
_entry.id   AF-A0A0F8YHF5-F1
#
_cell.length_a   1.000
_cell.length_b   1.000
_cell.length_c   1.000
_cell.angle_alpha   90.00
_cell.angle_beta   90.00
_cell.angle_gamma   90.00
#
_symmetry.space_group_name_H-M   'P 1'
#
loop_
_entity.id
_entity.type
_entity.pdbx_description
1 polymer ?
#
loop_
_entity_poly.entity_id
_entity_poly.type
_entity_poly.pdbx_seq_one_letter_code
_entity_poly.pdbx_strand_id
1 'polypeptide(L)' 'MTVYAWLIEAKPSVSTTPTYWGIDSDGEWEFVLDHNKAIRFSRKEDAEVFIRYYGWTEVTAVEHGWG' A
#
# COMPACT_ATOMS: atom_id res chain seq x y z
N MET A 1 20.72 4.30 -6.07
CA MET A 1 20.52 2.88 -5.72
C MET A 1 19.03 2.69 -5.60
N THR A 2 18.43 1.83 -6.42
CA THR A 2 16.98 1.65 -6.41
C THR A 2 16.57 0.86 -5.16
N VAL A 3 15.60 1.37 -4.40
CA VAL A 3 15.04 0.70 -3.23
C VAL A 3 13.68 0.13 -3.59
N TYR A 4 13.40 -1.10 -3.18
CA TYR A 4 12.12 -1.77 -3.41
C TYR A 4 11.38 -2.02 -2.10
N ALA A 5 10.05 -1.94 -2.14
CA ALA A 5 9.17 -2.37 -1.07
C ALA A 5 7.81 -2.81 -1.64
N TRP A 6 7.06 -3.54 -0.82
CA TRP A 6 5.67 -3.89 -1.12
C TRP A 6 4.73 -2.89 -0.45
N LEU A 7 3.76 -2.38 -1.21
CA LEU A 7 2.70 -1.50 -0.74
C LEU A 7 1.36 -2.22 -0.86
N ILE A 8 0.41 -1.87 0.00
CA ILE A 8 -1.00 -2.29 -0.16
C ILE A 8 -1.69 -1.20 -0.98
N GLU A 9 -2.11 -1.54 -2.19
CA GLU A 9 -2.70 -0.61 -3.17
C GLU A 9 -4.16 -0.99 -3.48
N ALA A 10 -5.03 0.00 -3.61
CA ALA A 10 -6.41 -0.18 -4.07
C ALA A 10 -6.43 -0.74 -5.50
N LYS A 11 -7.34 -1.69 -5.75
CA LYS A 11 -7.51 -2.27 -7.09
C LYS A 11 -8.01 -1.20 -8.08
N PRO A 12 -7.71 -1.32 -9.39
CA PRO A 12 -8.22 -0.41 -10.42
C PRO A 12 -9.75 -0.30 -10.50
N SER A 13 -10.48 -1.32 -10.03
CA SER A 13 -11.94 -1.32 -9.91
C SER A 13 -12.48 -0.40 -8.81
N VAL A 14 -11.61 0.01 -7.87
CA VAL A 14 -11.94 0.79 -6.66
C VAL A 14 -11.43 2.21 -6.82
N SER A 15 -10.19 2.36 -7.30
CA SER A 15 -9.59 3.65 -7.59
C SER A 15 -8.82 3.58 -8.90
N THR A 16 -9.10 4.51 -9.80
CA THR A 16 -8.35 4.66 -11.07
C THR A 16 -7.03 5.37 -10.86
N THR A 17 -6.83 5.98 -9.69
CA THR A 17 -5.57 6.59 -9.26
C THR A 17 -4.89 5.67 -8.25
N PRO A 18 -3.59 5.37 -8.38
CA PRO A 18 -2.87 4.58 -7.39
C PRO A 18 -3.08 5.16 -5.99
N THR A 19 -3.64 4.35 -5.10
CA THR A 19 -4.03 4.74 -3.74
C THR A 19 -3.56 3.67 -2.78
N TYR A 20 -2.86 4.06 -1.71
CA TYR A 20 -2.08 3.15 -0.89
C TYR A 20 -2.50 3.22 0.57
N TRP A 21 -2.43 2.11 1.29
CA TRP A 21 -2.61 2.12 2.74
C TRP A 21 -1.40 2.78 3.43
N GLY A 22 -1.65 3.81 4.24
CA GLY A 22 -0.61 4.66 4.80
C GLY A 22 -1.08 5.54 5.95
N ILE A 23 -0.31 6.60 6.19
CA ILE A 23 -0.62 7.63 7.18
C ILE A 23 -0.83 8.97 6.47
N ASP A 24 -1.89 9.70 6.77
CA ASP A 24 -2.22 10.97 6.13
C ASP A 24 -1.33 12.16 6.58
N SER A 25 -1.78 13.41 6.47
CA SER A 25 -1.05 14.57 7.01
C SER A 25 -1.20 14.74 8.52
N ASP A 26 -2.25 14.19 9.09
CA ASP A 26 -2.66 14.41 10.47
C ASP A 26 -2.18 13.26 11.39
N GLY A 27 -1.64 12.20 10.80
CA GLY A 27 -1.10 11.04 11.52
C GLY A 27 -2.09 9.89 11.60
N GLU A 28 -3.21 9.97 10.90
CA GLU A 28 -4.27 8.97 10.91
C GLU A 28 -4.06 7.91 9.84
N TRP A 29 -4.51 6.68 10.13
CA TRP A 29 -4.43 5.56 9.20
C TRP A 29 -5.48 5.68 8.11
N GLU A 30 -5.05 5.88 6.87
CA GLU A 30 -5.96 6.06 5.73
C GLU A 30 -5.34 5.58 4.42
N PHE A 31 -6.18 5.46 3.39
CA PHE A 31 -5.75 5.34 2.00
C PHE A 31 -5.28 6.69 1.43
N VAL A 32 -3.98 6.79 1.17
CA VAL A 32 -3.30 8.01 0.71
C VAL A 32 -2.88 7.90 -0.75
N LEU A 33 -2.83 9.05 -1.44
CA LEU A 33 -2.35 9.13 -2.84
C LEU A 33 -0.82 9.22 -2.96
N ASP A 34 -0.15 9.65 -1.89
CA ASP A 34 1.31 9.77 -1.86
C ASP A 34 1.96 8.45 -1.42
N HIS A 35 2.64 7.78 -2.36
CA HIS A 35 3.36 6.53 -2.09
C HIS A 35 4.48 6.68 -1.04
N ASN A 36 4.95 7.90 -0.75
CA ASN A 36 5.95 8.12 0.29
C ASN A 36 5.36 8.04 1.70
N LYS A 37 4.05 8.18 1.81
CA LYS A 37 3.27 8.05 3.04
C LYS A 37 2.67 6.65 3.24
N ALA A 38 2.83 5.76 2.26
CA ALA A 38 2.36 4.39 2.33
C ALA A 38 3.20 3.53 3.28
N ILE A 39 2.57 2.55 3.93
CA ILE A 39 3.30 1.53 4.70
C ILE A 39 4.14 0.68 3.74
N ARG A 40 5.43 0.55 4.05
CA ARG A 40 6.37 -0.26 3.29
C ARG A 40 6.57 -1.61 3.96
N PHE A 41 6.26 -2.67 3.24
CA PHE A 41 6.53 -4.04 3.65
C PHE A 41 7.78 -4.55 2.95
N SER A 42 8.68 -5.20 3.69
CA SER A 42 9.90 -5.77 3.10
C SER A 42 9.63 -7.01 2.26
N ARG A 43 8.54 -7.73 2.53
CA ARG A 43 8.15 -8.95 1.83
C ARG A 43 6.69 -8.87 1.39
N LYS A 44 6.38 -9.51 0.26
CA LYS A 44 5.00 -9.60 -0.25
C LYS A 44 4.07 -10.27 0.75
N GLU A 45 4.55 -11.35 1.37
CA GLU A 45 3.77 -12.19 2.27
C GLU A 45 3.29 -11.42 3.51
N ASP A 46 4.10 -10.47 4.00
CA ASP A 46 3.72 -9.63 5.15
C ASP A 46 2.56 -8.70 4.79
N ALA A 47 2.61 -8.08 3.61
CA ALA A 47 1.53 -7.25 3.09
C ALA A 47 0.26 -8.09 2.86
N GLU A 48 0.38 -9.29 2.27
CA GLU A 48 -0.76 -10.17 2.03
C GLU A 48 -1.38 -10.72 3.33
N VAL A 49 -0.57 -11.03 4.36
CA VAL A 49 -1.07 -11.40 5.69
C VAL A 49 -1.87 -10.25 6.29
N PHE A 50 -1.38 -9.02 6.18
CA PHE A 50 -2.08 -7.83 6.66
C PHE A 50 -3.43 -7.64 5.95
N ILE A 51 -3.46 -7.73 4.62
CA ILE A 51 -4.71 -7.67 3.82
C ILE A 51 -5.72 -8.73 4.31
N ARG A 52 -5.26 -9.97 4.50
CA ARG A 52 -6.13 -11.07 4.99
C ARG A 52 -6.62 -10.82 6.41
N TYR A 53 -5.78 -10.31 7.30
CA TYR A 53 -6.13 -10.02 8.68
C TYR A 53 -7.28 -9.00 8.78
N TYR A 54 -7.24 -7.94 7.97
CA TYR A 54 -8.31 -6.93 7.91
C TYR A 54 -9.49 -7.32 7.00
N GLY A 55 -9.41 -8.46 6.31
CA GLY A 55 -10.48 -8.93 5.42
C GLY A 55 -10.70 -8.04 4.19
N TRP A 56 -9.68 -7.31 3.75
CA TRP A 56 -9.82 -6.40 2.62
C TRP A 56 -9.85 -7.15 1.28
N THR A 57 -10.93 -6.95 0.52
CA THR A 57 -11.12 -7.54 -0.81
C THR A 57 -10.73 -6.60 -1.94
N GLU A 58 -10.66 -5.30 -1.65
CA GLU A 58 -10.55 -4.22 -2.63
C GLU A 58 -9.12 -3.73 -2.86
N VAL A 59 -8.14 -4.43 -2.29
CA VAL A 59 -6.71 -4.06 -2.36
C VAL A 59 -5.84 -5.25 -2.77
N THR A 60 -4.60 -4.98 -3.14
CA THR A 60 -3.58 -5.98 -3.45
C THR A 60 -2.20 -5.51 -3.00
N ALA A 61 -1.29 -6.45 -2.77
CA ALA A 61 0.12 -6.14 -2.54
C ALA A 61 0.81 -5.88 -3.89
N VAL A 62 1.48 -4.73 -4.03
CA VAL A 62 2.18 -4.29 -5.25
C VAL A 62 3.62 -3.92 -4.91
N GLU A 63 4.57 -4.37 -5.72
CA GLU A 63 5.99 -3.98 -5.58
C GLU A 63 6.21 -2.59 -6.17
N HIS A 64 6.91 -1.73 -5.44
CA HIS A 64 7.23 -0.38 -5.84
C HIS A 64 8.75 -0.15 -5.73
N GLY A 65 9.31 0.54 -6.72
CA GLY A 65 10.73 0.91 -6.77
C GLY A 65 10.91 2.42 -6.75
N TRP A 66 11.86 2.91 -5.94
CA TRP A 66 12.26 4.32 -5.88
C TRP A 66 13.71 4.49 -6.34
N GLY A 67 13.98 5.54 -7.13
CA GLY A 67 15.30 5.84 -7.69
C GLY A 67 15.71 7.29 -7.45
#